data_AF-A0A922LY89-F1
#
_entry.id   AF-A0A922LY89-F1
#
_cell.length_a   1.000
_cell.length_b   1.000
_cell.length_c   1.000
_cell.angle_alpha   90.00
_cell.angle_beta   90.00
_cell.angle_gamma   90.00
#
_symmetry.space_group_name_H-M   'P 1'
#
loop_
_entity.id
_entity.type
_entity.pdbx_description
1 polymer ?
#
loop_
_entity_poly.entity_id
_entity_poly.type
_entity_poly.pdbx_seq_one_letter_code
_entity_poly.pdbx_strand_id
1 'polypeptide(L)'
;MFSGIIFAILLVIILLILIFLRKRIRVAIAILNEASKAVSTMTSVLFWPILPFILELIVIAQVLFVAISLRTISDPVGTKIMNDDPTVTPGFGDKARNDIREIFQLIPCDPLQNNSAGKACRFLYYGDRKYTIYLQFFNLFMFFWLINFVKSLTQMTLAGTFAEYYFSSHNQKSSSKCPLITSLFRSTFYHTGSLAFGSFLIALLQWLRVTLEYINAKLKKANNPVTDFLLKCLSCCFWLLEKFLRFLNRNAFIMIAIYGQSFCSASRSALSLLARNVVRYMYMNIVYKIFI
;
A
#
# COMPACT_ATOMS: atom_id res chain seq x y z
N MET A 1 -22.21 47.29 -8.62
CA MET A 1 -23.58 46.84 -8.96
C MET A 1 -23.60 45.41 -9.49
N PHE A 2 -22.79 45.04 -10.49
CA PHE A 2 -22.75 43.68 -11.05
C PHE A 2 -22.45 42.57 -10.02
N SER A 3 -21.54 42.79 -9.07
CA SER A 3 -21.24 41.83 -8.01
C SER A 3 -22.46 41.53 -7.12
N GLY A 4 -23.26 42.56 -6.77
CA GLY A 4 -24.47 42.40 -5.96
C GLY A 4 -25.54 41.55 -6.65
N ILE A 5 -25.70 41.70 -7.97
CA ILE A 5 -26.64 40.91 -8.77
C ILE A 5 -26.19 39.44 -8.81
N ILE A 6 -24.88 39.19 -8.97
CA ILE A 6 -24.33 37.83 -8.97
C ILE A 6 -24.54 37.16 -7.60
N PHE A 7 -24.29 37.85 -6.50
CA PHE A 7 -24.54 37.31 -5.15
C PHE A 7 -26.02 37.04 -4.89
N ALA A 8 -26.92 37.89 -5.37
CA ALA A 8 -28.37 37.69 -5.23
C ALA A 8 -28.85 36.44 -6.01
N ILE A 9 -28.38 36.27 -7.25
CA ILE A 9 -28.70 35.08 -8.07
C ILE A 9 -28.13 33.81 -7.42
N LEU A 10 -26.88 33.86 -6.96
CA LEU A 10 -26.24 32.75 -6.26
C LEU A 10 -27.03 32.33 -5.01
N LEU A 11 -27.49 33.31 -4.22
CA LEU A 11 -28.26 33.07 -3.00
C LEU A 11 -29.63 32.43 -3.30
N VAL A 12 -30.32 32.88 -4.36
CA VAL A 12 -31.58 32.27 -4.82
C VAL A 12 -31.37 30.82 -5.26
N ILE A 13 -30.28 30.55 -6.00
CA ILE A 13 -29.93 29.19 -6.43
C ILE A 13 -29.62 28.29 -5.22
N ILE A 14 -28.83 28.77 -4.25
CA ILE A 14 -28.52 28.03 -3.02
C ILE A 14 -29.80 27.76 -2.21
N LEU A 15 -30.70 28.73 -2.07
CA LEU A 15 -31.98 28.55 -1.39
C LEU A 15 -32.85 27.49 -2.08
N LEU A 16 -32.96 27.52 -3.41
CA LEU A 16 -33.67 26.50 -4.18
C LEU A 16 -33.07 25.11 -3.94
N ILE A 17 -31.74 24.97 -4.00
CA ILE A 17 -31.05 23.70 -3.72
C ILE A 17 -31.35 23.21 -2.30
N LEU A 18 -31.25 24.08 -1.28
CA LEU A 18 -31.56 23.73 0.10
C LEU A 18 -33.02 23.30 0.31
N ILE A 19 -33.97 23.93 -0.40
CA ILE A 19 -35.40 23.56 -0.36
C ILE A 19 -35.60 22.17 -0.98
N PHE A 20 -35.03 21.90 -2.15
CA PHE A 20 -35.13 20.58 -2.80
C PHE A 20 -34.44 19.48 -1.99
N LEU A 21 -33.31 19.78 -1.34
CA LEU A 21 -32.56 18.82 -0.53
C LEU A 21 -33.12 18.65 0.90
N ARG A 22 -34.11 19.45 1.33
CA ARG A 22 -34.62 19.48 2.72
C ARG A 22 -34.98 18.10 3.28
N LYS A 23 -35.61 17.24 2.46
CA LYS A 23 -35.97 15.87 2.86
C LYS A 23 -34.74 14.99 3.10
N ARG A 24 -33.71 15.12 2.24
CA ARG A 24 -32.45 14.37 2.35
C ARG A 24 -31.61 14.88 3.52
N ILE A 25 -31.54 16.20 3.70
CA ILE A 25 -30.85 16.85 4.81
C ILE A 25 -31.42 16.38 6.15
N ARG A 26 -32.75 16.27 6.29
CA ARG A 26 -33.35 15.75 7.54
C ARG A 26 -32.90 14.32 7.87
N VAL A 27 -32.87 13.43 6.87
CA VAL A 27 -32.37 12.05 7.07
C VAL A 27 -30.88 12.06 7.43
N ALA A 28 -30.09 12.89 6.75
CA ALA A 28 -28.66 13.05 7.05
C ALA A 28 -28.42 13.58 8.47
N ILE A 29 -29.20 14.58 8.92
CA ILE A 29 -29.13 15.12 10.30
C ILE A 29 -29.50 14.04 11.31
N ALA A 30 -30.53 13.24 11.05
CA ALA A 30 -30.90 12.14 11.94
C ALA A 30 -29.76 11.10 12.08
N ILE A 31 -29.15 10.71 10.97
CA ILE A 31 -27.98 9.81 10.96
C ILE A 31 -26.81 10.44 11.70
N LEU A 32 -26.54 11.73 11.46
CA LEU A 32 -25.46 12.46 12.11
C LEU A 32 -25.68 12.59 13.61
N ASN A 33 -26.91 12.79 14.05
CA ASN A 33 -27.26 12.88 15.46
C ASN A 33 -26.99 11.55 16.18
N GLU A 34 -27.43 10.43 15.60
CA GLU A 34 -27.14 9.09 16.14
C GLU A 34 -25.65 8.76 16.11
N ALA A 35 -24.94 9.12 15.04
CA ALA A 35 -23.49 8.97 14.98
C ALA A 35 -22.78 9.81 16.04
N SER A 36 -23.23 11.05 16.28
CA SER A 36 -22.65 11.94 17.29
C SER A 36 -22.85 11.39 18.70
N LYS A 37 -24.03 10.82 18.99
CA LYS A 37 -24.34 10.15 20.26
C LYS A 37 -23.48 8.90 20.47
N ALA A 38 -23.25 8.12 19.40
CA ALA A 38 -22.34 6.98 19.45
C ALA A 38 -20.90 7.41 19.77
N VAL A 39 -20.40 8.43 19.07
CA VAL A 39 -19.02 8.94 19.27
C VAL A 39 -18.87 9.59 20.64
N SER A 40 -19.87 10.31 21.15
CA SER A 40 -19.82 10.92 22.48
C SER A 40 -19.88 9.89 23.61
N THR A 41 -20.54 8.75 23.39
CA THR A 41 -20.58 7.64 24.36
C THR A 41 -19.28 6.85 24.35
N MET A 42 -18.63 6.74 23.18
CA MET A 42 -17.38 6.01 22.98
C MET A 42 -16.22 6.99 22.75
N THR A 43 -15.87 7.79 23.76
CA THR A 43 -14.89 8.88 23.67
C THR A 43 -13.51 8.42 23.15
N SER A 44 -13.14 7.15 23.33
CA SER A 44 -11.92 6.54 22.77
C SER A 44 -11.86 6.57 21.24
N VAL A 45 -13.00 6.62 20.54
CA VAL A 45 -13.08 6.69 19.06
C VAL A 45 -12.52 8.01 18.54
N LEU A 46 -12.61 9.10 19.32
CA LEU A 46 -12.11 10.41 18.93
C LEU A 46 -10.57 10.43 18.78
N PHE A 47 -9.88 9.70 19.65
CA PHE A 47 -8.42 9.56 19.61
C PHE A 47 -7.94 8.44 18.69
N TRP A 48 -8.87 7.66 18.12
CA TRP A 48 -8.54 6.55 17.24
C TRP A 48 -7.62 6.90 16.08
N PRO A 49 -7.76 8.05 15.38
CA PRO A 49 -6.89 8.37 14.23
C PRO A 49 -5.40 8.45 14.54
N ILE A 50 -5.02 8.61 15.80
CA ILE A 50 -3.61 8.69 16.24
C ILE A 50 -2.93 7.33 16.08
N LEU A 51 -3.60 6.23 16.46
CA LEU A 51 -3.03 4.88 16.39
C LEU A 51 -2.67 4.44 14.94
N PRO A 52 -3.57 4.49 13.94
CA PRO A 52 -3.24 4.11 12.58
C PRO A 52 -2.21 5.05 11.96
N PHE A 53 -2.19 6.33 12.34
CA PHE A 53 -1.14 7.25 11.90
C PHE A 53 0.24 6.81 12.41
N ILE A 54 0.36 6.46 13.70
CA ILE A 54 1.60 5.92 14.27
C ILE A 54 1.99 4.61 13.58
N LEU A 55 1.04 3.69 13.37
CA LEU A 55 1.30 2.43 12.67
C LEU A 55 1.77 2.65 11.23
N GLU A 56 1.18 3.59 10.48
CA GLU A 56 1.62 3.96 9.14
C GLU A 56 3.04 4.56 9.15
N LEU A 57 3.37 5.41 10.12
CA LEU A 57 4.73 5.93 10.29
C LEU A 57 5.74 4.83 10.62
N ILE A 58 5.38 3.87 11.46
CA ILE A 58 6.24 2.71 11.77
C ILE A 58 6.51 1.90 10.50
N VAL A 59 5.48 1.67 9.68
CA VAL A 59 5.65 0.97 8.39
C VAL A 59 6.59 1.73 7.46
N ILE A 60 6.44 3.06 7.35
CA ILE A 60 7.35 3.90 6.55
C ILE A 60 8.78 3.81 7.08
N ALA A 61 8.98 3.95 8.40
CA ALA A 61 10.29 3.86 9.03
C ALA A 61 10.95 2.49 8.80
N GLN A 62 10.21 1.40 8.94
CA GLN A 62 10.71 0.05 8.71
C GLN A 62 11.13 -0.15 7.24
N VAL A 63 10.33 0.32 6.28
CA VAL A 63 10.63 0.21 4.86
C VAL A 63 11.87 1.03 4.49
N LEU A 64 12.01 2.24 5.04
CA LEU A 64 13.20 3.07 4.85
C LEU A 64 14.44 2.43 5.47
N PHE A 65 14.33 1.89 6.68
CA PHE A 65 15.42 1.20 7.36
C PHE A 65 15.92 -0.01 6.55
N VAL A 66 15.00 -0.85 6.06
CA VAL A 66 15.34 -2.00 5.19
C VAL A 66 15.94 -1.54 3.88
N ALA A 67 15.39 -0.49 3.24
CA ALA A 67 15.93 0.06 2.00
C ALA A 67 17.36 0.60 2.15
N ILE A 68 17.64 1.31 3.24
CA ILE A 68 18.98 1.82 3.54
C ILE A 68 19.93 0.65 3.80
N SER A 69 19.53 -0.28 4.68
CA SER A 69 20.35 -1.45 5.00
C SER A 69 20.71 -2.29 3.77
N LEU A 70 19.75 -2.49 2.85
CA LEU A 70 19.99 -3.19 1.59
C LEU A 70 21.00 -2.48 0.68
N ARG A 71 20.98 -1.14 0.63
CA ARG A 71 21.95 -0.34 -0.12
C ARG A 71 23.33 -0.32 0.53
N THR A 72 23.40 -0.44 1.85
CA THR A 72 24.67 -0.51 2.58
C THR A 72 25.39 -1.85 2.34
N ILE A 73 24.64 -2.94 2.08
CA ILE A 73 25.22 -4.24 1.76
C ILE A 73 25.84 -4.19 0.36
N SER A 74 27.14 -3.95 0.34
CA SER A 74 27.95 -3.91 -0.87
C SER A 74 29.20 -4.77 -0.66
N ASP A 75 29.61 -5.47 -1.71
CA ASP A 75 30.82 -6.30 -1.66
C ASP A 75 32.00 -5.51 -2.22
N PRO A 76 33.19 -5.61 -1.62
CA PRO A 76 34.36 -4.91 -2.11
C PRO A 76 34.84 -5.56 -3.41
N VAL A 77 34.75 -4.82 -4.52
CA VAL A 77 35.27 -5.27 -5.81
C VAL A 77 36.73 -4.86 -5.90
N GLY A 78 37.60 -5.85 -6.10
CA GLY A 78 39.03 -5.64 -6.30
C GLY A 78 39.50 -6.11 -7.67
N THR A 79 40.67 -5.62 -8.10
CA THR A 79 41.36 -6.03 -9.33
C THR A 79 42.71 -6.64 -9.02
N LYS A 80 43.11 -7.65 -9.78
CA LYS A 80 44.43 -8.27 -9.65
C LYS A 80 45.51 -7.31 -10.10
N ILE A 81 46.51 -7.07 -9.26
CA ILE A 81 47.71 -6.33 -9.63
C ILE A 81 48.55 -7.26 -10.51
N MET A 82 48.50 -7.06 -11.82
CA MET A 82 49.47 -7.65 -12.73
C MET A 82 50.66 -6.69 -12.79
N ASN A 83 51.75 -7.03 -12.09
CA ASN A 83 53.01 -6.37 -12.34
C ASN A 83 53.50 -6.83 -13.72
N ASP A 84 53.17 -6.07 -14.77
CA ASP A 84 53.81 -6.18 -16.09
C ASP A 84 55.25 -5.63 -16.06
N ASP A 85 55.92 -5.70 -14.89
CA ASP A 85 57.28 -5.21 -14.74
C ASP A 85 58.20 -6.11 -15.59
N PRO A 86 58.82 -5.60 -16.66
CA PRO A 86 59.63 -6.40 -17.59
C PRO A 86 60.91 -6.98 -16.95
N THR A 87 61.15 -6.69 -15.67
CA THR A 87 62.40 -6.96 -14.95
C THR A 87 62.41 -8.27 -14.16
N VAL A 88 61.34 -9.08 -14.23
CA VAL A 88 61.39 -10.46 -13.73
C VAL A 88 62.26 -11.30 -14.66
N THR A 89 63.54 -11.36 -14.27
CA THR A 89 64.62 -12.25 -14.72
C THR A 89 64.80 -12.40 -16.24
N PRO A 90 65.86 -11.83 -16.84
CA PRO A 90 66.22 -12.12 -18.22
C PRO A 90 66.58 -13.61 -18.33
N GLY A 91 65.68 -14.43 -18.87
CA GLY A 91 65.87 -15.87 -19.02
C GLY A 91 64.63 -16.75 -18.88
N PHE A 92 63.48 -16.22 -18.45
CA PHE A 92 62.23 -16.99 -18.37
C PHE A 92 61.42 -16.82 -19.66
N GLY A 93 61.24 -17.91 -20.42
CA GLY A 93 60.58 -17.88 -21.73
C GLY A 93 59.11 -17.46 -21.69
N ASP A 94 58.62 -16.88 -22.80
CA ASP A 94 57.26 -16.31 -22.93
C ASP A 94 56.14 -17.29 -22.52
N LYS A 95 56.37 -18.59 -22.74
CA LYS A 95 55.43 -19.65 -22.35
C LYS A 95 55.20 -19.69 -20.83
N ALA A 96 56.28 -19.66 -20.06
CA ALA A 96 56.20 -19.75 -18.62
C ALA A 96 55.67 -18.44 -17.98
N ARG A 97 55.84 -17.29 -18.64
CA ARG A 97 55.16 -16.03 -18.28
C ARG A 97 53.64 -16.13 -18.44
N ASN A 98 53.17 -16.74 -19.53
CA ASN A 98 51.74 -16.93 -19.78
C ASN A 98 51.11 -17.94 -18.82
N ASP A 99 51.81 -19.05 -18.52
CA ASP A 99 51.37 -20.06 -17.56
C ASP A 99 51.18 -19.44 -16.15
N ILE A 100 52.09 -18.55 -15.72
CA ILE A 100 51.98 -17.84 -14.44
C ILE A 100 50.78 -16.87 -14.44
N ARG A 101 50.52 -16.15 -15.55
CA ARG A 101 49.33 -15.26 -15.68
C ARG A 101 48.04 -16.06 -15.53
N GLU A 102 47.97 -17.24 -16.16
CA GLU A 102 46.79 -18.11 -16.11
C GLU A 102 46.55 -18.62 -14.68
N ILE A 103 47.60 -19.08 -13.99
CA ILE A 103 47.53 -19.51 -12.58
C ILE A 103 47.07 -18.36 -11.67
N PHE A 104 47.58 -17.14 -11.87
CA PHE A 104 47.15 -15.97 -11.10
C PHE A 104 45.67 -15.62 -11.33
N GLN A 105 45.11 -15.92 -12.51
CA GLN A 105 43.69 -15.71 -12.80
C GLN A 105 42.76 -16.68 -12.06
N LEU A 106 43.24 -17.87 -11.68
CA LEU A 106 42.47 -18.86 -10.90
C LEU A 106 42.32 -18.52 -9.41
N ILE A 107 43.15 -17.62 -8.86
CA ILE A 107 43.10 -17.26 -7.43
C ILE A 107 41.86 -16.38 -7.14
N PRO A 108 41.01 -16.70 -6.15
CA PRO A 108 39.89 -15.85 -5.76
C PRO A 108 40.41 -14.51 -5.22
N CYS A 109 39.89 -13.42 -5.75
CA CYS A 109 40.28 -12.06 -5.35
C CYS A 109 39.33 -11.52 -4.30
N ASP A 110 39.80 -11.45 -3.06
CA ASP A 110 39.12 -10.76 -1.96
C ASP A 110 40.06 -9.68 -1.39
N PRO A 111 39.77 -8.39 -1.61
CA PRO A 111 40.63 -7.29 -1.16
C PRO A 111 40.61 -7.09 0.38
N LEU A 112 39.74 -7.77 1.13
CA LEU A 112 39.71 -7.71 2.59
C LEU A 112 40.60 -8.76 3.27
N GLN A 113 41.13 -9.73 2.51
CA GLN A 113 41.90 -10.82 3.06
C GLN A 113 43.37 -10.42 3.26
N ASN A 114 43.94 -10.70 4.43
CA ASN A 114 45.36 -10.38 4.72
C ASN A 114 46.37 -11.43 4.19
N ASN A 115 45.89 -12.35 3.34
CA ASN A 115 46.71 -13.42 2.77
C ASN A 115 47.44 -12.92 1.51
N SER A 116 48.41 -13.70 1.02
CA SER A 116 49.14 -13.38 -0.22
C SER A 116 48.23 -13.14 -1.43
N ALA A 117 47.09 -13.85 -1.49
CA ALA A 117 46.06 -13.66 -2.51
C ALA A 117 45.35 -12.28 -2.41
N GLY A 118 45.11 -11.78 -1.19
CA GLY A 118 44.50 -10.46 -0.97
C GLY A 118 45.49 -9.31 -1.20
N LYS A 119 46.78 -9.50 -0.90
CA LYS A 119 47.83 -8.52 -1.24
C LYS A 119 48.02 -8.33 -2.75
N ALA A 120 47.71 -9.36 -3.54
CA ALA A 120 47.70 -9.27 -5.01
C ALA A 120 46.40 -8.66 -5.57
N CYS A 121 45.43 -8.33 -4.71
CA CYS A 121 44.14 -7.76 -5.08
C CYS A 121 44.04 -6.29 -4.59
N ARG A 122 43.90 -5.34 -5.52
CA ARG A 122 43.69 -3.93 -5.21
C ARG A 122 42.20 -3.62 -5.12
N PHE A 123 41.75 -3.13 -3.96
CA PHE A 123 40.40 -2.59 -3.80
C PHE A 123 40.13 -1.45 -4.80
N LEU A 124 38.96 -1.46 -5.43
CA LEU A 124 38.55 -0.46 -6.42
C LEU A 124 37.33 0.31 -5.94
N TYR A 125 36.21 -0.38 -5.73
CA TYR A 125 34.97 0.21 -5.22
C TYR A 125 34.08 -0.88 -4.61
N TYR A 126 33.05 -0.46 -3.88
CA TYR A 126 32.00 -1.35 -3.37
C TYR A 126 30.92 -1.56 -4.44
N GLY A 127 30.76 -2.80 -4.89
CA GLY A 127 29.81 -3.19 -5.93
C GLY A 127 28.48 -3.66 -5.37
N ASP A 128 27.38 -3.25 -6.01
CA ASP A 128 26.02 -3.72 -5.67
C ASP A 128 25.80 -5.16 -6.13
N ARG A 129 25.16 -5.96 -5.27
CA ARG A 129 24.81 -7.34 -5.62
C ARG A 129 23.54 -7.40 -6.46
N LYS A 130 23.52 -8.30 -7.44
CA LYS A 130 22.37 -8.49 -8.35
C LYS A 130 21.07 -8.82 -7.62
N TYR A 131 21.11 -9.42 -6.42
CA TYR A 131 19.90 -9.73 -5.66
C TYR A 131 19.32 -8.53 -4.90
N THR A 132 20.13 -7.50 -4.61
CA THR A 132 19.70 -6.31 -3.84
C THR A 132 18.55 -5.58 -4.51
N ILE A 133 18.52 -5.54 -5.85
CA ILE A 133 17.40 -4.94 -6.60
C ILE A 133 16.09 -5.71 -6.42
N TYR A 134 16.12 -7.05 -6.42
CA TYR A 134 14.93 -7.88 -6.21
C TYR A 134 14.39 -7.71 -4.78
N LEU A 135 15.29 -7.66 -3.79
CA LEU A 135 14.92 -7.37 -2.40
C LEU A 135 14.32 -5.97 -2.24
N GLN A 136 14.81 -4.98 -3.00
CA GLN A 136 14.26 -3.63 -2.99
C GLN A 136 12.83 -3.58 -3.57
N PHE A 137 12.56 -4.33 -4.66
CA PHE A 137 11.21 -4.47 -5.21
C PHE A 137 10.27 -5.18 -4.24
N PHE A 138 10.75 -6.22 -3.56
CA PHE A 138 9.98 -6.91 -2.53
C PHE A 138 9.68 -6.00 -1.33
N ASN A 139 10.63 -5.18 -0.89
CA ASN A 139 10.44 -4.19 0.18
C ASN A 139 9.36 -3.15 -0.21
N LEU A 140 9.36 -2.70 -1.47
CA LEU A 140 8.31 -1.81 -1.98
C LEU A 140 6.93 -2.49 -2.02
N PHE A 141 6.86 -3.77 -2.40
CA PHE A 141 5.62 -4.55 -2.34
C PHE A 141 5.12 -4.68 -0.89
N MET A 142 6.02 -4.98 0.05
CA MET A 142 5.71 -5.04 1.49
C MET A 142 5.18 -3.70 2.02
N PHE A 143 5.72 -2.57 1.56
CA PHE A 143 5.19 -1.25 1.89
C PHE A 143 3.71 -1.11 1.50
N PHE A 144 3.36 -1.43 0.25
CA PHE A 144 1.95 -1.39 -0.18
C PHE A 144 1.08 -2.34 0.63
N TRP A 145 1.57 -3.53 0.94
CA TRP A 145 0.80 -4.52 1.69
C TRP A 145 0.54 -4.07 3.13
N LEU A 146 1.57 -3.64 3.86
CA LEU A 146 1.45 -3.22 5.26
C LEU A 146 0.59 -1.95 5.41
N ILE A 147 0.72 -0.97 4.51
CA ILE A 147 -0.15 0.22 4.55
C ILE A 147 -1.62 -0.16 4.33
N ASN A 148 -1.93 -1.05 3.38
CA ASN A 148 -3.30 -1.51 3.19
C ASN A 148 -3.78 -2.38 4.38
N PHE A 149 -2.88 -3.10 5.04
CA PHE A 149 -3.19 -3.87 6.25
C PHE A 149 -3.62 -2.96 7.40
N VAL A 150 -2.83 -1.91 7.70
CA VAL A 150 -3.18 -0.93 8.74
C VAL A 150 -4.52 -0.25 8.43
N LYS A 151 -4.75 0.13 7.17
CA LYS A 151 -6.03 0.71 6.72
C LYS A 151 -7.21 -0.23 6.91
N SER A 152 -7.04 -1.50 6.56
CA SER A 152 -8.09 -2.52 6.70
C SER A 152 -8.39 -2.81 8.18
N LEU A 153 -7.34 -2.92 9.02
CA LEU A 153 -7.47 -3.09 10.46
C LEU A 153 -8.23 -1.93 11.10
N THR A 154 -7.92 -0.69 10.68
CA THR A 154 -8.60 0.52 11.14
C THR A 154 -10.09 0.51 10.79
N GLN A 155 -10.43 0.19 9.54
CA GLN A 155 -11.81 0.13 9.07
C GLN A 155 -12.62 -0.95 9.79
N MET A 156 -12.03 -2.13 9.95
CA MET A 156 -12.67 -3.25 10.63
C MET A 156 -12.89 -2.99 12.11
N THR A 157 -11.91 -2.39 12.79
CA THR A 157 -12.02 -2.04 14.21
C THR A 157 -13.12 -1.00 14.45
N LEU A 158 -13.20 0.03 13.60
CA LEU A 158 -14.29 1.01 13.68
C LEU A 158 -15.64 0.36 13.42
N ALA A 159 -15.75 -0.48 12.38
CA ALA A 159 -16.99 -1.20 12.08
C ALA A 159 -17.44 -2.09 13.25
N GLY A 160 -16.49 -2.80 13.89
CA GLY A 160 -16.79 -3.65 15.04
C GLY A 160 -17.19 -2.86 16.27
N THR A 161 -16.56 -1.71 16.52
CA THR A 161 -16.88 -0.81 17.64
C THR A 161 -18.30 -0.26 17.50
N PHE A 162 -18.67 0.25 16.32
CA PHE A 162 -20.02 0.76 16.07
C PHE A 162 -21.08 -0.34 16.06
N ALA A 163 -20.74 -1.54 15.56
CA ALA A 163 -21.64 -2.69 15.63
C ALA A 163 -21.92 -3.08 17.08
N GLU A 164 -20.89 -3.15 17.93
CA GLU A 164 -21.05 -3.47 19.36
C GLU A 164 -21.95 -2.44 20.06
N TYR A 165 -21.73 -1.15 19.84
CA TYR A 165 -22.58 -0.08 20.38
C TYR A 165 -24.05 -0.17 19.92
N TYR A 166 -24.26 -0.37 18.62
CA TYR A 166 -25.61 -0.45 18.04
C TYR A 166 -26.39 -1.62 18.64
N PHE A 167 -25.77 -2.81 18.73
CA PHE A 167 -26.43 -3.99 19.28
C PHE A 167 -26.48 -4.02 20.81
N SER A 168 -25.55 -3.38 21.53
CA SER A 168 -25.60 -3.26 22.99
C SER A 168 -26.73 -2.32 23.44
N SER A 169 -26.96 -1.23 22.71
CA SER A 169 -28.06 -0.29 22.97
C SER A 169 -29.43 -0.93 22.76
N HIS A 170 -29.55 -1.91 21.84
CA HIS A 170 -30.82 -2.57 21.54
C HIS A 170 -31.10 -3.77 22.47
N ASN A 171 -30.08 -4.55 22.85
CA ASN A 171 -30.26 -5.82 23.55
C ASN A 171 -29.94 -5.78 25.07
N GLN A 172 -29.75 -4.59 25.67
CA GLN A 172 -29.37 -4.41 27.10
C GLN A 172 -28.18 -5.27 27.57
N LYS A 173 -27.32 -5.72 26.65
CA LYS A 173 -26.10 -6.44 27.01
C LYS A 173 -25.07 -5.43 27.51
N SER A 174 -24.39 -5.77 28.61
CA SER A 174 -23.30 -4.97 29.16
C SER A 174 -22.24 -4.71 28.09
N SER A 175 -22.08 -3.45 27.69
CA SER A 175 -21.05 -3.02 26.75
C SER A 175 -19.68 -3.25 27.37
N SER A 176 -18.71 -3.71 26.59
CA SER A 176 -17.32 -3.77 27.04
C SER A 176 -16.87 -2.39 27.56
N LYS A 177 -16.09 -2.36 28.65
CA LYS A 177 -15.59 -1.11 29.26
C LYS A 177 -14.80 -0.23 28.28
N CYS A 178 -14.16 -0.85 27.27
CA CYS A 178 -13.45 -0.17 26.19
C CYS A 178 -13.75 -0.88 24.84
N PRO A 179 -14.88 -0.58 24.18
CA PRO A 179 -15.35 -1.34 23.00
C PRO A 179 -14.36 -1.27 21.82
N LEU A 180 -13.65 -0.16 21.70
CA LEU A 180 -12.64 0.05 20.66
C LEU A 180 -11.40 -0.85 20.83
N ILE A 181 -10.89 -0.98 22.07
CA ILE A 181 -9.75 -1.86 22.34
C ILE A 181 -10.18 -3.31 22.15
N THR A 182 -11.34 -3.70 22.71
CA THR A 182 -11.90 -5.04 22.49
C THR A 182 -12.05 -5.37 21.00
N SER A 183 -12.56 -4.43 20.20
CA SER A 183 -12.72 -4.62 18.76
C SER A 183 -11.38 -4.72 18.02
N LEU A 184 -10.36 -3.95 18.43
CA LEU A 184 -9.01 -4.01 17.87
C LEU A 184 -8.37 -5.38 18.15
N PHE A 185 -8.42 -5.84 19.40
CA PHE A 185 -7.93 -7.15 19.79
C PHE A 185 -8.68 -8.25 19.03
N ARG A 186 -10.01 -8.16 18.94
CA ARG A 186 -10.81 -9.14 18.19
C ARG A 186 -10.39 -9.20 16.72
N SER A 187 -10.21 -8.04 16.09
CA SER A 187 -9.79 -7.94 14.69
C SER A 187 -8.39 -8.52 14.47
N THR A 188 -7.45 -8.25 15.39
CA THR A 188 -6.04 -8.66 15.28
C THR A 188 -5.83 -10.14 15.62
N PHE A 189 -6.58 -10.71 16.56
CA PHE A 189 -6.34 -12.11 16.96
C PHE A 189 -7.24 -13.10 16.21
N TYR A 190 -8.48 -12.73 15.89
CA TYR A 190 -9.41 -13.66 15.24
C TYR A 190 -9.56 -13.45 13.73
N HIS A 191 -9.25 -12.26 13.22
CA HIS A 191 -9.50 -11.92 11.82
C HIS A 191 -8.27 -11.44 11.03
N THR A 192 -7.06 -11.58 11.59
CA THR A 192 -5.81 -11.19 10.90
C THR A 192 -5.63 -11.86 9.55
N GLY A 193 -5.98 -13.14 9.40
CA GLY A 193 -5.88 -13.81 8.10
C GLY A 193 -6.76 -13.16 7.02
N SER A 194 -7.99 -12.77 7.37
CA SER A 194 -8.90 -12.08 6.44
C SER A 194 -8.43 -10.67 6.12
N LEU A 195 -7.91 -9.95 7.12
CA LEU A 195 -7.30 -8.62 6.94
C LEU A 195 -6.06 -8.69 6.04
N ALA A 196 -5.17 -9.66 6.28
CA ALA A 196 -3.96 -9.88 5.50
C ALA A 196 -4.28 -10.21 4.04
N PHE A 197 -5.22 -11.14 3.80
CA PHE A 197 -5.63 -11.54 2.46
C PHE A 197 -6.29 -10.40 1.67
N GLY A 198 -7.26 -9.70 2.28
CA GLY A 198 -7.89 -8.55 1.62
C GLY A 198 -6.87 -7.45 1.29
N SER A 199 -5.98 -7.14 2.22
CA SER A 199 -4.94 -6.12 2.04
C SER A 199 -3.91 -6.51 0.99
N PHE A 200 -3.56 -7.80 0.93
CA PHE A 200 -2.66 -8.36 -0.08
C PHE A 200 -3.23 -8.16 -1.49
N LEU A 201 -4.52 -8.43 -1.69
CA LEU A 201 -5.14 -8.33 -3.01
C LEU A 201 -5.17 -6.87 -3.50
N ILE A 202 -5.41 -5.89 -2.61
CA ILE A 202 -5.29 -4.47 -2.96
C ILE A 202 -3.84 -4.11 -3.28
N ALA A 203 -2.90 -4.53 -2.44
CA ALA A 203 -1.48 -4.21 -2.61
C ALA A 203 -0.92 -4.78 -3.93
N LEU A 204 -1.34 -5.98 -4.32
CA LEU A 204 -1.00 -6.59 -5.60
C LEU A 204 -1.43 -5.71 -6.78
N LEU A 205 -2.67 -5.21 -6.78
CA LEU A 205 -3.15 -4.32 -7.83
C LEU A 205 -2.42 -2.97 -7.84
N GLN A 206 -2.10 -2.41 -6.67
CA GLN A 206 -1.32 -1.18 -6.57
C GLN A 206 0.09 -1.35 -7.13
N TRP A 207 0.75 -2.46 -6.78
CA TRP A 207 2.07 -2.78 -7.28
C TRP A 207 2.09 -3.01 -8.79
N LEU A 208 1.10 -3.74 -9.33
CA LEU A 208 0.93 -3.92 -10.78
C LEU A 208 0.76 -2.58 -11.50
N ARG A 209 -0.05 -1.68 -10.95
CA ARG A 209 -0.27 -0.35 -11.51
C ARG A 209 1.00 0.50 -11.54
N VAL A 210 1.75 0.55 -10.44
CA VAL A 210 3.03 1.28 -10.37
C VAL A 210 4.03 0.69 -11.37
N THR A 211 4.05 -0.63 -11.52
CA THR A 211 4.91 -1.32 -12.50
C THR A 211 4.54 -0.96 -13.94
N LEU A 212 3.25 -0.91 -14.28
CA LEU A 212 2.79 -0.47 -15.60
C LEU A 212 3.15 1.00 -15.88
N GLU A 213 2.98 1.88 -14.90
CA GLU A 213 3.35 3.30 -15.02
C GLU A 213 4.87 3.46 -15.24
N TYR A 214 5.69 2.66 -14.55
CA TYR A 214 7.13 2.61 -14.75
C TYR A 214 7.54 2.09 -16.14
N ILE A 215 6.90 1.01 -16.62
CA ILE A 215 7.13 0.45 -17.95
C ILE A 215 6.74 1.48 -19.03
N ASN A 216 5.59 2.13 -18.88
CA ASN A 216 5.14 3.20 -19.77
C ASN A 216 6.16 4.36 -19.83
N ALA A 217 6.68 4.79 -18.67
CA ALA A 217 7.71 5.83 -18.61
C ALA A 217 9.01 5.44 -19.35
N LYS A 218 9.39 4.17 -19.34
CA LYS A 218 10.56 3.68 -20.10
C LYS A 218 10.28 3.55 -21.60
N LEU A 219 9.11 3.04 -21.97
CA LEU A 219 8.75 2.75 -23.36
C LEU A 219 8.38 4.00 -24.16
N LYS A 220 8.04 5.11 -23.50
CA LYS A 220 7.93 6.43 -24.15
C LYS A 220 9.18 6.83 -24.94
N LYS A 221 10.34 6.27 -24.64
CA LYS A 221 11.58 6.49 -25.41
C LYS A 221 11.61 5.75 -26.76
N ALA A 222 10.82 4.70 -26.92
CA ALA A 222 10.79 3.85 -28.12
C ALA A 222 9.70 4.24 -29.13
N ASN A 223 8.85 5.23 -28.82
CA ASN A 223 7.89 5.89 -29.72
C ASN A 223 6.93 4.96 -30.49
N ASN A 224 6.41 3.91 -29.83
CA ASN A 224 5.44 2.97 -30.42
C ASN A 224 3.99 3.28 -29.99
N PRO A 225 3.14 3.81 -30.88
CA PRO A 225 1.79 4.27 -30.51
C PRO A 225 0.85 3.15 -30.05
N VAL A 226 1.02 1.93 -30.59
CA VAL A 226 0.23 0.74 -30.20
C VAL A 226 0.51 0.34 -28.75
N THR A 227 1.79 0.35 -28.36
CA THR A 227 2.22 0.01 -27.00
C THR A 227 1.71 1.04 -25.98
N ASP A 228 1.77 2.32 -26.33
CA ASP A 228 1.26 3.40 -25.49
C ASP A 228 -0.27 3.30 -25.27
N PHE A 229 -1.03 2.99 -26.33
CA PHE A 229 -2.47 2.77 -26.21
C PHE A 229 -2.78 1.57 -25.31
N LEU A 230 -2.11 0.43 -25.52
CA LEU A 230 -2.33 -0.79 -24.74
C LEU A 230 -2.01 -0.59 -23.25
N LEU A 231 -0.87 0.05 -22.93
CA LEU A 231 -0.46 0.33 -21.55
C LEU A 231 -1.44 1.28 -20.86
N LYS A 232 -1.95 2.28 -21.59
CA LYS A 232 -2.94 3.21 -21.06
C LYS A 232 -4.28 2.52 -20.78
N CYS A 233 -4.71 1.62 -21.67
CA CYS A 233 -5.91 0.80 -21.48
C CYS A 233 -5.78 -0.13 -20.25
N LEU A 234 -4.68 -0.89 -20.15
CA LEU A 234 -4.40 -1.76 -19.00
C LEU A 234 -4.32 -1.00 -17.68
N SER A 235 -3.68 0.17 -17.68
CA SER A 235 -3.60 1.05 -16.50
C SER A 235 -4.98 1.51 -16.05
N CYS A 236 -5.88 1.83 -17.00
CA CYS A 236 -7.28 2.17 -16.71
C CYS A 236 -8.04 0.98 -16.10
N CYS A 237 -7.91 -0.21 -16.69
CA CYS A 237 -8.54 -1.43 -16.19
C CYS A 237 -8.10 -1.77 -14.75
N PHE A 238 -6.80 -1.70 -14.46
CA PHE A 238 -6.31 -1.93 -13.10
C PHE A 238 -6.70 -0.83 -12.12
N TRP A 239 -6.78 0.42 -12.56
CA TRP A 239 -7.33 1.49 -11.72
C TRP A 239 -8.79 1.22 -11.33
N LEU A 240 -9.63 0.82 -12.29
CA LEU A 240 -11.02 0.45 -12.05
C LEU A 240 -11.13 -0.76 -11.10
N LEU A 241 -10.31 -1.78 -11.33
CA LEU A 241 -10.26 -2.98 -10.50
C LEU A 241 -9.80 -2.67 -9.07
N GLU A 242 -8.78 -1.83 -8.90
CA GLU A 242 -8.29 -1.38 -7.58
C GLU A 242 -9.41 -0.66 -6.81
N LYS A 243 -10.17 0.22 -7.48
CA LYS A 243 -11.30 0.94 -6.87
C LYS A 243 -12.42 -0.01 -6.48
N PHE A 244 -12.81 -0.91 -7.38
CA PHE A 244 -13.82 -1.92 -7.11
C PHE A 244 -13.42 -2.81 -5.93
N LEU A 245 -12.17 -3.27 -5.91
CA LEU A 245 -11.70 -4.15 -4.86
C LEU A 245 -11.60 -3.44 -3.50
N ARG A 246 -11.17 -2.18 -3.47
CA ARG A 246 -11.17 -1.38 -2.24
C ARG A 246 -12.58 -1.21 -1.67
N PHE A 247 -13.56 -1.02 -2.55
CA PHE A 247 -14.96 -0.98 -2.18
C PHE A 247 -15.45 -2.34 -1.67
N LEU A 248 -15.14 -3.44 -2.36
CA LEU A 248 -15.49 -4.79 -1.92
C LEU A 248 -14.91 -5.11 -0.54
N ASN A 249 -13.61 -4.88 -0.34
CA ASN A 249 -12.91 -5.12 0.92
C ASN A 249 -13.56 -4.35 2.07
N ARG A 250 -13.86 -3.05 1.89
CA ARG A 250 -14.49 -2.24 2.93
C ARG A 250 -15.83 -2.85 3.37
N ASN A 251 -16.66 -3.25 2.41
CA ASN A 251 -17.96 -3.87 2.73
C ASN A 251 -17.81 -5.27 3.32
N ALA A 252 -16.86 -6.06 2.83
CA ALA A 252 -16.54 -7.36 3.39
C ALA A 252 -16.10 -7.24 4.85
N PHE A 253 -15.17 -6.34 5.18
CA PHE A 253 -14.71 -6.15 6.56
C PHE A 253 -15.81 -5.69 7.51
N ILE A 254 -16.78 -4.88 7.04
CA ILE A 254 -17.99 -4.55 7.82
C ILE A 254 -18.79 -5.82 8.13
N MET A 255 -19.01 -6.68 7.13
CA MET A 255 -19.71 -7.96 7.31
C MET A 255 -18.95 -8.91 8.24
N ILE A 256 -17.62 -8.98 8.16
CA ILE A 256 -16.80 -9.76 9.10
C ILE A 256 -16.93 -9.21 10.51
N ALA A 257 -16.88 -7.89 10.69
CA ALA A 257 -16.95 -7.26 12.00
C ALA A 257 -18.30 -7.50 12.71
N ILE A 258 -19.39 -7.58 11.95
CA ILE A 258 -20.76 -7.82 12.46
C ILE A 258 -21.06 -9.30 12.67
N TYR A 259 -20.75 -10.13 11.67
CA TYR A 259 -21.21 -11.54 11.61
C TYR A 259 -20.10 -12.57 11.87
N GLY A 260 -18.83 -12.16 11.96
CA GLY A 260 -17.70 -13.06 12.22
C GLY A 260 -17.37 -14.02 11.07
N GLN A 261 -17.82 -13.74 9.84
CA GLN A 261 -17.62 -14.62 8.68
C GLN A 261 -16.19 -14.58 8.13
N SER A 262 -15.80 -15.58 7.32
CA SER A 262 -14.55 -15.53 6.56
C SER A 262 -14.62 -14.51 5.41
N PHE A 263 -13.46 -14.02 4.95
CA PHE A 263 -13.39 -12.98 3.91
C PHE A 263 -14.21 -13.27 2.65
N CYS A 264 -14.13 -14.48 2.08
CA CYS A 264 -14.86 -14.82 0.86
C CYS A 264 -16.37 -14.88 1.08
N SER A 265 -16.81 -15.44 2.21
CA SER A 265 -18.24 -15.50 2.58
C SER A 265 -18.81 -14.10 2.82
N ALA A 266 -18.08 -13.28 3.56
CA ALA A 266 -18.42 -11.88 3.81
C ALA A 266 -18.48 -11.05 2.52
N SER A 267 -17.53 -11.26 1.60
CA SER A 267 -17.50 -10.60 0.29
C SER A 267 -18.72 -10.98 -0.56
N ARG A 268 -19.11 -12.25 -0.57
CA ARG A 268 -20.29 -12.73 -1.29
C ARG A 268 -21.58 -12.15 -0.72
N SER A 269 -21.69 -12.08 0.60
CA SER A 269 -22.82 -11.45 1.30
C SER A 269 -22.89 -9.95 1.02
N ALA A 270 -21.75 -9.25 1.08
CA ALA A 270 -21.65 -7.83 0.73
C ALA A 270 -22.08 -7.57 -0.71
N LEU A 271 -21.59 -8.35 -1.68
CA LEU A 271 -21.98 -8.25 -3.09
C LEU A 271 -23.47 -8.54 -3.29
N SER A 272 -24.02 -9.54 -2.62
CA SER A 272 -25.45 -9.87 -2.69
C SER A 272 -26.33 -8.73 -2.16
N LEU A 273 -25.95 -8.13 -1.01
CA LEU A 273 -26.65 -6.97 -0.44
C LEU A 273 -26.60 -5.76 -1.38
N LEU A 274 -25.45 -5.52 -2.00
CA LEU A 274 -25.26 -4.45 -2.95
C LEU A 274 -26.03 -4.68 -4.26
N ALA A 275 -25.97 -5.88 -4.83
CA ALA A 275 -26.66 -6.22 -6.07
C ALA A 275 -28.19 -6.13 -5.92
N ARG A 276 -28.74 -6.56 -4.77
CA ARG A 276 -30.17 -6.43 -4.46
C ARG A 276 -30.63 -4.97 -4.32
N ASN A 277 -29.71 -4.07 -3.97
CA ASN A 277 -29.98 -2.65 -3.79
C ASN A 277 -29.34 -1.78 -4.89
N VAL A 278 -28.81 -2.37 -5.97
CA VAL A 278 -28.06 -1.65 -7.03
C VAL A 278 -28.92 -0.55 -7.64
N VAL A 279 -30.21 -0.81 -7.86
CA VAL A 279 -31.15 0.19 -8.38
C VAL A 279 -31.28 1.37 -7.42
N ARG A 280 -31.34 1.09 -6.11
CA ARG A 280 -31.45 2.12 -5.06
C ARG A 280 -30.13 2.89 -4.89
N TYR A 281 -28.99 2.23 -5.00
CA TYR A 281 -27.66 2.85 -4.95
C TYR A 281 -27.39 3.71 -6.19
N MET A 282 -27.66 3.20 -7.39
CA MET A 282 -27.57 3.95 -8.65
C MET A 282 -28.49 5.16 -8.64
N TYR A 283 -29.75 4.99 -8.22
CA TYR A 283 -30.68 6.10 -8.04
C TYR A 283 -30.15 7.15 -7.05
N MET A 284 -29.67 6.72 -5.87
CA MET A 284 -29.10 7.64 -4.88
C MET A 284 -27.89 8.40 -5.43
N ASN A 285 -27.00 7.74 -6.17
CA ASN A 285 -25.76 8.32 -6.67
C ASN A 285 -26.00 9.26 -7.87
N ILE A 286 -26.95 8.92 -8.74
CA ILE A 286 -27.41 9.77 -9.85
C ILE A 286 -28.08 11.02 -9.30
N VAL A 287 -28.99 10.86 -8.32
CA VAL A 287 -29.63 12.00 -7.65
C VAL A 287 -28.58 12.84 -6.92
N TYR A 288 -27.59 12.24 -6.25
CA TYR A 288 -26.54 13.01 -5.60
C TYR A 288 -25.77 13.89 -6.59
N LYS A 289 -25.32 13.33 -7.72
CA LYS A 289 -24.58 14.09 -8.74
C LYS A 289 -25.39 15.13 -9.51
N ILE A 290 -26.71 14.99 -9.55
CA ILE A 290 -27.60 15.96 -10.22
C ILE A 290 -27.90 17.15 -9.30
N PHE A 291 -27.92 16.94 -7.99
CA PHE A 291 -28.36 17.94 -7.03
C PHE A 291 -27.26 18.52 -6.12
N ILE A 292 -26.05 17.94 -6.15
CA ILE A 292 -24.82 18.39 -5.47
C ILE A 292 -23.68 18.37 -6.48
#